data_AF-A0A917T5Y9-F1
#
_entry.id   AF-A0A917T5Y9-F1
#
_cell.length_a   1.000
_cell.length_b   1.000
_cell.length_c   1.000
_cell.angle_alpha   90.00
_cell.angle_beta   90.00
_cell.angle_gamma   90.00
#
_symmetry.space_group_name_H-M   'P 1'
#
loop_
_entity.id
_entity.type
_entity.pdbx_description
1 polymer ?
#
loop_
_entity_poly.entity_id
_entity_poly.type
_entity_poly.pdbx_seq_one_letter_code
_entity_poly.pdbx_strand_id
1 'polypeptide(L)'
;MTITVTATRISPSPDMLGESPIWDDRLGRLYWVDGVSCLVRYLDYATDRVGEVKVPSIIGSLALCQESGRLIVGLADGIYLLSIADGTLEPVYVPEPVNERVRFNDGKVDRQGRFLCGTMGVFAEPEGTLIRVSGDGEAECLATGIRISNSVCFSPSGDTFYFADSLDRAIRAYHYSPEREPLTEPRIHVDTRPYHSGPDGATVDSEGCIWVSLVQAGKIGRFTPEGKLDRLVEAPVDMPSCVTFGGPDMSILFMTTIKDSGSGRAISRHPYGGYLFALEGLGVTGIPEPLYG
;
A
#
# COMPACT_ATOMS: atom_id res chain seq x y z
N MET A 1 -20.99 1.62 22.48
CA MET A 1 -21.88 1.95 21.35
C MET A 1 -21.46 1.11 20.17
N THR A 2 -22.38 0.42 19.49
CA THR A 2 -22.05 -0.34 18.27
C THR A 2 -21.75 0.66 17.17
N ILE A 3 -20.53 0.63 16.64
CA ILE A 3 -20.12 1.49 15.54
C ILE A 3 -20.73 0.90 14.25
N THR A 4 -21.53 1.69 13.54
CA THR A 4 -22.07 1.31 12.24
C THR A 4 -21.10 1.77 11.17
N VAL A 5 -20.48 0.83 10.46
CA VAL A 5 -19.60 1.12 9.32
C VAL A 5 -20.43 1.08 8.04
N THR A 6 -20.38 2.15 7.26
CA THR A 6 -20.99 2.20 5.92
C THR A 6 -19.93 1.94 4.87
N ALA A 7 -20.25 1.15 3.86
CA ALA A 7 -19.37 0.88 2.73
C ALA A 7 -20.01 1.34 1.42
N THR A 8 -19.34 2.26 0.72
CA THR A 8 -19.79 2.81 -0.56
C THR A 8 -18.81 2.44 -1.66
N ARG A 9 -19.30 1.83 -2.75
CA ARG A 9 -18.50 1.56 -3.94
C ARG A 9 -18.30 2.86 -4.72
N ILE A 10 -17.05 3.22 -5.02
CA ILE A 10 -16.71 4.52 -5.62
C ILE A 10 -16.01 4.45 -6.98
N SER A 11 -15.41 3.32 -7.37
CA SER A 11 -14.89 3.18 -8.74
C SER A 11 -15.98 2.78 -9.75
N PRO A 12 -15.88 3.24 -11.01
CA PRO A 12 -16.83 2.90 -12.07
C PRO A 12 -16.62 1.48 -12.63
N SER A 13 -15.40 0.96 -12.54
CA SER A 13 -14.99 -0.35 -13.05
C SER A 13 -14.19 -1.12 -12.00
N PRO A 14 -14.17 -2.47 -12.09
CA PRO A 14 -13.29 -3.28 -11.27
C PRO A 14 -11.85 -3.21 -11.78
N ASP A 15 -10.90 -3.24 -10.85
CA ASP A 15 -9.48 -3.40 -11.07
C ASP A 15 -9.12 -4.90 -11.00
N MET A 16 -8.23 -5.32 -11.89
CA MET A 16 -7.71 -6.69 -11.86
C MET A 16 -6.94 -6.92 -10.56
N LEU A 17 -6.03 -6.00 -10.25
CA LEU A 17 -5.29 -5.95 -8.99
C LEU A 17 -5.27 -4.51 -8.46
N GLY A 18 -6.35 -4.09 -7.81
CA GLY A 18 -6.42 -2.80 -7.15
C GLY A 18 -5.45 -2.75 -5.97
N GLU A 19 -4.52 -1.81 -5.94
CA GLU A 19 -3.48 -1.72 -4.90
C GLU A 19 -3.08 -0.27 -4.59
N SER A 20 -2.30 -0.12 -3.51
CA SER A 20 -1.59 1.12 -3.16
C SER A 20 -2.44 2.40 -3.25
N PRO A 21 -3.63 2.46 -2.60
CA PRO A 21 -4.38 3.69 -2.53
C PRO A 21 -3.65 4.73 -1.68
N ILE A 22 -3.66 6.00 -2.11
CA ILE A 22 -3.12 7.12 -1.33
C ILE A 22 -3.95 8.39 -1.55
N TRP A 23 -4.22 9.12 -0.47
CA TRP A 23 -4.95 10.39 -0.50
C TRP A 23 -3.99 11.58 -0.54
N ASP A 24 -4.14 12.44 -1.54
CA ASP A 24 -3.48 13.75 -1.62
C ASP A 24 -4.45 14.83 -1.09
N ASP A 25 -4.26 15.25 0.16
CA ASP A 25 -5.07 16.27 0.82
C ASP A 25 -4.90 17.66 0.19
N ARG A 26 -3.77 17.90 -0.48
CA ARG A 26 -3.48 19.18 -1.16
C ARG A 26 -4.37 19.37 -2.39
N LEU A 27 -4.74 18.26 -3.03
CA LEU A 27 -5.56 18.24 -4.24
C LEU A 27 -7.00 17.74 -4.01
N GLY A 28 -7.28 17.15 -2.84
CA GLY A 28 -8.54 16.45 -2.59
C GLY A 28 -8.73 15.28 -3.54
N ARG A 29 -7.66 14.50 -3.76
CA ARG A 29 -7.61 13.45 -4.78
C ARG A 29 -7.12 12.13 -4.20
N LEU A 30 -7.81 11.05 -4.52
CA LEU A 30 -7.38 9.69 -4.24
C LEU A 30 -6.66 9.13 -5.47
N TYR A 31 -5.47 8.57 -5.28
CA TYR A 31 -4.75 7.78 -6.28
C TYR A 31 -4.75 6.31 -5.87
N TRP A 32 -4.67 5.39 -6.83
CA TRP A 32 -4.42 3.96 -6.61
C TRP A 32 -3.94 3.31 -7.91
N VAL A 33 -3.55 2.04 -7.87
CA VAL A 33 -3.10 1.32 -9.07
C VAL A 33 -4.01 0.15 -9.41
N ASP A 34 -4.12 -0.17 -10.70
CA ASP A 34 -4.48 -1.51 -11.16
C ASP A 34 -3.21 -2.18 -11.71
N GLY A 35 -2.59 -3.01 -10.88
CA GLY A 35 -1.26 -3.53 -11.13
C GLY A 35 -1.17 -4.39 -12.38
N VAL A 36 -2.12 -5.32 -12.56
CA VAL A 36 -2.16 -6.23 -13.72
C VAL A 36 -2.53 -5.49 -14.99
N SER A 37 -3.42 -4.50 -14.90
CA SER A 37 -3.80 -3.70 -16.06
C SER A 37 -2.78 -2.60 -16.39
N CYS A 38 -1.70 -2.44 -15.63
CA CYS A 38 -0.68 -1.40 -15.78
C CYS A 38 -1.29 0.02 -15.81
N LEU A 39 -2.16 0.33 -14.86
CA LEU A 39 -2.82 1.64 -14.75
C LEU A 39 -2.52 2.29 -13.41
N VAL A 40 -2.21 3.59 -13.43
CA VAL A 40 -2.41 4.48 -12.29
C VAL A 40 -3.76 5.15 -12.46
N ARG A 41 -4.59 5.12 -11.43
CA ARG A 41 -5.91 5.73 -11.42
C ARG A 41 -5.96 6.87 -10.42
N TYR A 42 -6.88 7.80 -10.66
CA TYR A 42 -7.19 8.84 -9.69
C TYR A 42 -8.68 9.21 -9.68
N LEU A 43 -9.15 9.70 -8.55
CA LEU A 43 -10.49 10.22 -8.31
C LEU A 43 -10.38 11.63 -7.72
N ASP A 44 -10.85 12.62 -8.48
CA ASP A 44 -11.05 13.99 -7.99
C ASP A 44 -12.30 14.03 -7.12
N TYR A 45 -12.12 14.01 -5.80
CA TYR A 45 -13.22 13.78 -4.85
C TYR A 45 -14.32 14.85 -4.91
N ALA A 46 -13.98 16.10 -5.20
CA ALA A 46 -14.95 17.19 -5.31
C ALA A 46 -15.87 17.09 -6.54
N THR A 47 -15.49 16.32 -7.56
CA THR A 47 -16.18 16.27 -8.87
C THR A 47 -16.59 14.87 -9.29
N ASP A 48 -16.28 13.86 -8.48
CA ASP A 48 -16.39 12.43 -8.81
C ASP A 48 -15.72 12.03 -10.14
N ARG A 49 -14.78 12.85 -10.63
CA ARG A 49 -14.09 12.59 -11.89
C ARG A 49 -13.00 11.55 -11.67
N VAL A 50 -13.14 10.42 -12.34
CA VAL A 50 -12.11 9.38 -12.42
C VAL A 50 -11.27 9.58 -13.67
N GLY A 51 -9.96 9.45 -13.54
CA GLY A 51 -9.03 9.38 -14.65
C GLY A 51 -8.01 8.27 -14.46
N GLU A 52 -7.25 8.01 -15.53
CA GLU A 52 -6.23 6.97 -15.54
C GLU A 52 -5.03 7.37 -16.41
N VAL A 53 -3.87 6.82 -16.08
CA VAL A 53 -2.61 6.94 -16.81
C VAL A 53 -2.06 5.54 -17.01
N LYS A 54 -1.75 5.18 -18.26
CA LYS A 54 -1.15 3.88 -18.60
C LYS A 54 0.36 3.92 -18.33
N VAL A 55 0.87 2.88 -17.69
CA VAL A 55 2.31 2.65 -17.45
C VAL A 55 2.80 1.42 -18.23
N PRO A 56 4.11 1.31 -18.54
CA PRO A 56 4.61 0.33 -19.51
C PRO A 56 4.67 -1.11 -18.97
N SER A 57 4.64 -1.31 -17.65
CA SER A 57 4.75 -2.62 -17.02
C SER A 57 3.85 -2.70 -15.78
N ILE A 58 3.77 -3.89 -15.17
CA ILE A 58 3.03 -4.10 -13.92
C ILE A 58 3.52 -3.10 -12.87
N ILE A 59 2.59 -2.48 -12.15
CA ILE A 59 2.85 -1.52 -11.09
C ILE A 59 2.41 -2.11 -9.75
N GLY A 60 3.27 -2.00 -8.74
CA GLY A 60 3.01 -2.50 -7.39
C GLY A 60 2.59 -1.42 -6.40
N SER A 61 3.19 -0.24 -6.52
CA SER A 61 2.99 0.85 -5.55
C SER A 61 3.16 2.22 -6.16
N LEU A 62 2.58 3.21 -5.48
CA LEU A 62 2.76 4.62 -5.72
C LEU A 62 2.86 5.40 -4.40
N ALA A 63 3.45 6.59 -4.46
CA ALA A 63 3.36 7.57 -3.38
C ALA A 63 3.43 9.00 -3.93
N LEU A 64 2.99 9.95 -3.10
CA LEU A 64 2.95 11.37 -3.45
C LEU A 64 4.37 11.97 -3.47
N CYS A 65 4.61 12.91 -4.38
CA CYS A 65 5.82 13.72 -4.37
C CYS A 65 5.57 15.13 -3.82
N GLN A 66 6.66 15.81 -3.41
CA GLN A 66 6.63 17.24 -3.07
C GLN A 66 6.03 18.07 -4.22
N GLU A 67 6.46 17.80 -5.45
CA GLU A 67 5.88 18.39 -6.66
C GLU A 67 4.48 17.81 -6.92
N SER A 68 3.46 18.69 -6.89
CA SER A 68 2.08 18.32 -7.18
C SER A 68 1.91 17.75 -8.59
N GLY A 69 1.17 16.66 -8.72
CA GLY A 69 0.94 16.00 -10.01
C GLY A 69 2.07 15.07 -10.46
N ARG A 70 3.13 14.93 -9.66
CA ARG A 70 4.11 13.86 -9.76
C ARG A 70 3.88 12.81 -8.67
N LEU A 71 4.08 11.55 -9.03
CA LEU A 71 4.10 10.41 -8.11
C LEU A 71 5.43 9.68 -8.23
N ILE A 72 5.91 9.06 -7.15
CA ILE A 72 6.94 8.02 -7.24
C ILE A 72 6.23 6.67 -7.35
N VAL A 73 6.67 5.82 -8.28
CA VAL A 73 6.01 4.54 -8.59
C VAL A 73 7.00 3.39 -8.65
N GLY A 74 6.60 2.23 -8.14
CA GLY A 74 7.33 0.97 -8.27
C GLY A 74 6.76 0.13 -9.41
N LEU A 75 7.46 0.10 -10.54
CA LEU A 75 7.13 -0.73 -11.71
C LEU A 75 7.83 -2.08 -11.65
N ALA A 76 7.60 -2.98 -12.61
CA ALA A 76 8.17 -4.32 -12.59
C ALA A 76 9.71 -4.30 -12.58
N ASP A 77 10.32 -3.35 -13.27
CA ASP A 77 11.76 -3.25 -13.54
C ASP A 77 12.48 -2.16 -12.73
N GLY A 78 11.77 -1.29 -12.03
CA GLY A 78 12.41 -0.16 -11.34
C GLY A 78 11.45 0.78 -10.61
N ILE A 79 12.02 1.82 -10.04
CA ILE A 79 11.33 2.93 -9.39
C ILE A 79 11.51 4.19 -10.25
N TYR A 80 10.40 4.89 -10.48
CA TYR A 80 10.33 6.03 -11.39
C TYR A 80 9.52 7.17 -10.78
N LEU A 81 9.80 8.40 -11.21
CA LEU A 81 8.86 9.51 -11.09
C LEU A 81 7.90 9.49 -12.28
N LEU A 82 6.60 9.52 -12.00
CA LEU A 82 5.53 9.57 -12.98
C LEU A 82 4.85 10.94 -12.98
N SER A 83 4.76 11.57 -14.14
CA SER A 83 3.90 12.72 -14.38
C SER A 83 2.47 12.28 -14.70
N ILE A 84 1.49 12.71 -13.91
CA ILE A 84 0.08 12.38 -14.14
C ILE A 84 -0.50 13.12 -15.36
N ALA A 85 0.12 14.23 -15.79
CA ALA A 85 -0.39 15.05 -16.88
C ALA A 85 -0.24 14.38 -18.26
N ASP A 86 0.85 13.65 -18.47
CA ASP A 86 1.26 13.12 -19.77
C ASP A 86 1.78 11.67 -19.72
N GLY A 87 1.94 11.09 -18.53
CA GLY A 87 2.46 9.73 -18.35
C GLY A 87 3.98 9.61 -18.49
N THR A 88 4.71 10.72 -18.52
CA THR A 88 6.17 10.70 -18.60
C THR A 88 6.78 10.03 -17.35
N LEU A 89 7.75 9.15 -17.57
CA LEU A 89 8.49 8.42 -16.55
C LEU A 89 9.96 8.84 -16.54
N GLU A 90 10.46 9.25 -15.37
CA GLU A 90 11.87 9.55 -15.13
C GLU A 90 12.44 8.49 -14.18
N PRO A 91 13.52 7.77 -14.54
CA PRO A 91 14.07 6.71 -13.68
C PRO A 91 14.70 7.31 -12.42
N VAL A 92 14.40 6.70 -11.26
CA VAL A 92 15.03 7.01 -9.98
C VAL A 92 15.97 5.88 -9.57
N TYR A 93 15.51 4.64 -9.67
CA TYR A 93 16.31 3.46 -9.38
C TYR A 93 15.92 2.30 -10.32
N VAL A 94 16.88 1.78 -11.06
CA VAL A 94 16.73 0.59 -11.90
C VAL A 94 17.86 -0.37 -11.54
N PRO A 95 17.58 -1.61 -11.12
CA PRO A 95 18.63 -2.60 -10.86
C PRO A 95 19.43 -2.92 -12.13
N GLU A 96 20.75 -3.06 -11.98
CA GLU A 96 21.64 -3.50 -13.06
C GLU A 96 22.37 -4.80 -12.66
N PRO A 97 22.05 -5.96 -13.28
CA PRO A 97 21.00 -6.17 -14.27
C PRO A 97 19.58 -6.17 -13.66
N VAL A 98 18.58 -5.90 -14.50
CA VAL A 98 17.16 -6.09 -14.15
C VAL A 98 16.91 -7.58 -13.87
N ASN A 99 16.26 -7.90 -12.75
CA ASN A 99 15.88 -9.26 -12.40
C ASN A 99 14.41 -9.50 -12.73
N GLU A 100 14.13 -10.14 -13.87
CA GLU A 100 12.76 -10.47 -14.33
C GLU A 100 12.01 -11.47 -13.43
N ARG A 101 12.70 -12.09 -12.47
CA ARG A 101 12.08 -13.02 -11.50
C ARG A 101 11.43 -12.30 -10.32
N VAL A 102 11.66 -11.00 -10.18
CA VAL A 102 11.02 -10.16 -9.16
C VAL A 102 10.30 -8.99 -9.80
N ARG A 103 9.37 -8.40 -9.06
CA ARG A 103 8.76 -7.11 -9.36
C ARG A 103 8.60 -6.29 -8.09
N PHE A 104 8.57 -4.97 -8.20
CA PHE A 104 8.15 -4.14 -7.07
C PHE A 104 6.69 -4.43 -6.71
N ASN A 105 6.39 -4.40 -5.40
CA ASN A 105 5.08 -4.66 -4.82
C ASN A 105 4.69 -3.45 -3.95
N ASP A 106 4.47 -3.64 -2.66
CA ASP A 106 4.07 -2.58 -1.74
C ASP A 106 5.21 -1.59 -1.43
N GLY A 107 4.83 -0.33 -1.22
CA GLY A 107 5.77 0.75 -0.95
C GLY A 107 5.12 1.99 -0.36
N LYS A 108 5.88 2.71 0.47
CA LYS A 108 5.42 3.91 1.18
C LYS A 108 6.56 4.87 1.48
N VAL A 109 6.24 6.15 1.63
CA VAL A 109 7.21 7.18 1.99
C VAL A 109 7.30 7.28 3.51
N ASP A 110 8.53 7.31 4.02
CA ASP A 110 8.77 7.52 5.44
C ASP A 110 8.64 8.99 5.86
N ARG A 111 8.83 9.29 7.15
CA ARG A 111 8.74 10.67 7.67
C ARG A 111 9.88 11.58 7.22
N GLN A 112 10.88 11.05 6.50
CA GLN A 112 12.04 11.79 5.98
C GLN A 112 11.94 12.00 4.45
N GLY A 113 10.83 11.63 3.82
CA GLY A 113 10.65 11.79 2.36
C GLY A 113 11.35 10.73 1.53
N ARG A 114 11.72 9.59 2.13
CA ARG A 114 12.36 8.46 1.43
C ARG A 114 11.31 7.41 1.08
N PHE A 115 11.33 6.92 -0.15
CA PHE A 115 10.41 5.87 -0.60
C PHE A 115 10.98 4.49 -0.25
N LEU A 116 10.29 3.76 0.61
CA LEU A 116 10.59 2.35 0.87
C LEU A 116 9.66 1.51 0.02
N CYS A 117 10.22 0.64 -0.80
CA CYS A 117 9.46 -0.22 -1.68
C CYS A 117 10.10 -1.60 -1.68
N GLY A 118 9.29 -2.63 -1.43
CA GLY A 118 9.77 -3.99 -1.46
C GLY A 118 9.34 -4.71 -2.71
N THR A 119 10.19 -5.62 -3.17
CA THR A 119 9.94 -6.50 -4.29
C THR A 119 9.43 -7.85 -3.83
N MET A 120 8.89 -8.62 -4.76
CA MET A 120 8.42 -9.98 -4.55
C MET A 120 8.85 -10.88 -5.71
N GLY A 121 9.04 -12.17 -5.44
CA GLY A 121 9.18 -13.16 -6.51
C GLY A 121 7.89 -13.26 -7.32
N VAL A 122 7.99 -13.33 -8.66
CA VAL A 122 6.81 -13.46 -9.54
C VAL A 122 5.96 -14.67 -9.15
N PHE A 123 6.60 -15.76 -8.71
CA PHE A 123 5.95 -16.94 -8.16
C PHE A 123 6.24 -17.12 -6.66
N ALA A 124 6.40 -16.02 -5.91
CA ALA A 124 6.72 -15.99 -4.47
C ALA A 124 7.97 -16.80 -4.08
N GLU A 125 8.96 -16.85 -4.96
CA GLU A 125 10.32 -17.22 -4.61
C GLU A 125 10.90 -16.20 -3.61
N PRO A 126 11.77 -16.63 -2.69
CA PRO A 126 12.40 -15.75 -1.69
C PRO A 126 13.55 -14.95 -2.32
N GLU A 127 13.26 -14.19 -3.38
CA GLU A 127 14.24 -13.39 -4.14
C GLU A 127 14.00 -11.89 -4.03
N GLY A 128 12.90 -11.49 -3.38
CA GLY A 128 12.56 -10.11 -3.12
C GLY A 128 13.51 -9.43 -2.14
N THR A 129 13.53 -8.12 -2.24
CA THR A 129 14.35 -7.19 -1.49
C THR A 129 13.48 -6.03 -1.00
N LEU A 130 13.85 -5.43 0.13
CA LEU A 130 13.28 -4.17 0.58
C LEU A 130 14.28 -3.06 0.27
N ILE A 131 13.89 -2.08 -0.53
CA ILE A 131 14.76 -1.00 -0.98
C ILE A 131 14.25 0.32 -0.42
N ARG A 132 15.16 1.18 0.03
CA ARG A 132 14.90 2.57 0.41
C ARG A 132 15.57 3.48 -0.60
N VAL A 133 14.80 4.40 -1.18
CA VAL A 133 15.28 5.39 -2.16
C VAL A 133 15.05 6.80 -1.62
N SER A 134 16.11 7.60 -1.63
CA SER A 134 16.11 8.98 -1.13
C SER A 134 15.85 9.97 -2.26
N GLY A 135 15.43 11.20 -1.94
CA GLY A 135 15.09 12.23 -2.93
C GLY A 135 16.22 12.62 -3.89
N ASP A 136 17.48 12.36 -3.51
CA ASP A 136 18.68 12.52 -4.33
C ASP A 136 18.99 11.30 -5.23
N GLY A 137 18.15 10.26 -5.18
CA GLY A 137 18.29 9.03 -5.96
C GLY A 137 19.15 7.96 -5.28
N GLU A 138 19.68 8.19 -4.07
CA GLU A 138 20.42 7.15 -3.36
C GLU A 138 19.50 5.98 -2.97
N ALA A 139 19.86 4.77 -3.42
CA ALA A 139 19.13 3.55 -3.14
C ALA A 139 19.93 2.60 -2.23
N GLU A 140 19.26 2.03 -1.24
CA GLU A 140 19.83 1.12 -0.25
C GLU A 140 18.95 -0.13 -0.10
N CYS A 141 19.57 -1.31 -0.11
CA CYS A 141 18.89 -2.56 0.20
C CYS A 141 18.87 -2.79 1.72
N LEU A 142 17.68 -2.84 2.31
CA LEU A 142 17.47 -3.01 3.75
C LEU A 142 17.27 -4.47 4.16
N ALA A 143 16.72 -5.29 3.28
CA ALA A 143 16.47 -6.72 3.53
C ALA A 143 16.41 -7.50 2.22
N THR A 144 16.65 -8.81 2.29
CA THR A 144 16.59 -9.76 1.17
C THR A 144 15.83 -11.02 1.59
N GLY A 145 15.57 -11.91 0.63
CA GLY A 145 14.91 -13.20 0.92
C GLY A 145 13.39 -13.09 1.07
N ILE A 146 12.80 -11.99 0.60
CA ILE A 146 11.37 -11.70 0.74
C ILE A 146 10.58 -12.42 -0.36
N ARG A 147 9.48 -13.08 0.00
CA ARG A 147 8.61 -13.76 -0.97
C ARG A 147 7.52 -12.84 -1.51
N ILE A 148 6.81 -12.15 -0.62
CA ILE A 148 5.75 -11.19 -0.97
C ILE A 148 5.83 -9.99 0.00
N SER A 149 6.49 -8.91 -0.42
CA SER A 149 6.62 -7.67 0.36
C SER A 149 5.28 -6.95 0.53
N ASN A 150 4.88 -6.68 1.77
CA ASN A 150 3.61 -6.01 2.08
C ASN A 150 3.63 -5.31 3.45
N SER A 151 2.53 -4.64 3.76
CA SER A 151 2.29 -3.91 5.01
C SER A 151 3.37 -2.87 5.32
N VAL A 152 3.90 -2.22 4.27
CA VAL A 152 4.92 -1.17 4.40
C VAL A 152 4.25 0.06 4.99
N CYS A 153 4.40 0.31 6.29
CA CYS A 153 3.89 1.53 6.92
C CYS A 153 4.73 1.97 8.13
N PHE A 154 4.46 3.17 8.62
CA PHE A 154 5.21 3.78 9.71
C PHE A 154 4.28 4.24 10.80
N SER A 155 4.72 4.11 12.05
CA SER A 155 4.12 4.81 13.18
C SER A 155 3.91 6.31 12.89
N PRO A 156 2.96 7.00 13.58
CA PRO A 156 2.75 8.43 13.43
C PRO A 156 4.03 9.28 13.61
N SER A 157 4.89 8.91 14.56
CA SER A 157 6.18 9.57 14.81
C SER A 157 7.26 9.20 13.79
N GLY A 158 7.14 8.05 13.12
CA GLY A 158 8.14 7.52 12.20
C GLY A 158 9.26 6.73 12.87
N ASP A 159 9.25 6.57 14.19
CA ASP A 159 10.29 5.82 14.94
C ASP A 159 10.17 4.30 14.82
N THR A 160 9.02 3.84 14.30
CA THR A 160 8.73 2.42 14.09
C THR A 160 8.32 2.21 12.63
N PHE A 161 9.02 1.29 11.98
CA PHE A 161 8.71 0.78 10.65
C PHE A 161 8.03 -0.58 10.77
N TYR A 162 6.89 -0.73 10.09
CA TYR A 162 6.13 -1.97 10.01
C TYR A 162 6.29 -2.61 8.63
N PHE A 163 6.46 -3.93 8.61
CA PHE A 163 6.69 -4.68 7.40
C PHE A 163 6.26 -6.14 7.54
N ALA A 164 5.78 -6.74 6.45
CA ALA A 164 5.49 -8.14 6.37
C ALA A 164 6.01 -8.77 5.06
N ASP A 165 6.54 -9.99 5.17
CA ASP A 165 6.38 -10.97 4.10
C ASP A 165 5.01 -11.62 4.33
N SER A 166 4.06 -11.46 3.41
CA SER A 166 2.69 -11.96 3.58
C SER A 166 2.63 -13.45 3.90
N LEU A 167 3.58 -14.25 3.42
CA LEU A 167 3.62 -15.70 3.64
C LEU A 167 4.07 -16.10 5.05
N ASP A 168 4.69 -15.19 5.79
CA ASP A 168 5.05 -15.40 7.20
C ASP A 168 3.85 -15.27 8.14
N ARG A 169 2.77 -14.64 7.66
CA ARG A 169 1.54 -14.33 8.42
C ARG A 169 1.83 -13.54 9.70
N ALA A 170 2.75 -12.60 9.60
CA ALA A 170 3.13 -11.74 10.71
C ALA A 170 3.60 -10.37 10.21
N ILE A 171 3.12 -9.30 10.85
CA ILE A 171 3.67 -7.96 10.69
C ILE A 171 4.76 -7.78 11.74
N ARG A 172 5.95 -7.41 11.31
CA ARG A 172 7.10 -7.11 12.15
C ARG A 172 7.20 -5.61 12.37
N ALA A 173 7.65 -5.22 13.56
CA ALA A 173 7.96 -3.84 13.89
C ALA A 173 9.45 -3.69 14.17
N TYR A 174 10.08 -2.77 13.45
CA TYR A 174 11.49 -2.41 13.54
C TYR A 174 11.62 -1.01 14.15
N HIS A 175 12.63 -0.79 14.97
CA HIS A 175 13.08 0.56 15.24
C HIS A 175 13.53 1.20 13.93
N TYR A 176 13.13 2.45 13.69
CA TYR A 176 13.40 3.17 12.46
C TYR A 176 13.96 4.55 12.78
N SER A 177 15.22 4.76 12.41
CA SER A 177 15.97 5.98 12.69
C SER A 177 16.11 6.83 11.42
N PRO A 178 16.02 8.17 11.53
CA PRO A 178 16.36 9.06 10.42
C PRO A 178 17.81 8.85 9.97
N GLU A 179 18.70 8.44 10.88
CA GLU A 179 20.15 8.23 10.66
C GLU A 179 20.49 6.97 9.86
N ARG A 180 19.50 6.34 9.20
CA ARG A 180 19.69 5.17 8.32
C ARG A 180 20.31 3.95 9.02
N GLU A 181 20.05 3.78 10.31
CA GLU A 181 20.49 2.58 11.04
C GLU A 181 19.93 1.28 10.42
N PRO A 182 20.69 0.16 10.45
CA PRO A 182 20.23 -1.12 9.94
C PRO A 182 18.96 -1.63 10.64
N LEU A 183 18.06 -2.22 9.86
CA LEU A 183 16.88 -2.89 10.40
C LEU A 183 17.29 -4.19 11.11
N THR A 184 17.29 -4.17 12.44
CA THR A 184 17.71 -5.30 13.28
C THR A 184 16.66 -5.66 14.32
N GLU A 185 16.70 -6.92 14.78
CA GLU A 185 15.92 -7.45 15.91
C GLU A 185 14.42 -7.07 15.91
N PRO A 186 13.66 -7.36 14.83
CA PRO A 186 12.24 -7.06 14.81
C PRO A 186 11.49 -7.83 15.89
N ARG A 187 10.48 -7.17 16.49
CA ARG A 187 9.45 -7.88 17.24
C ARG A 187 8.31 -8.27 16.30
N ILE A 188 7.71 -9.44 16.54
CA ILE A 188 6.39 -9.75 15.95
C ILE A 188 5.40 -8.79 16.58
N HIS A 189 4.84 -7.91 15.77
CA HIS A 189 3.87 -6.92 16.22
C HIS A 189 2.44 -7.46 16.07
N VAL A 190 2.11 -8.03 14.90
CA VAL A 190 0.80 -8.67 14.67
C VAL A 190 1.02 -10.09 14.17
N ASP A 191 0.37 -11.08 14.79
CA ASP A 191 0.23 -12.44 14.25
C ASP A 191 -1.12 -12.56 13.54
N THR A 192 -1.10 -12.81 12.22
CA THR A 192 -2.31 -12.94 11.41
C THR A 192 -2.74 -14.39 11.16
N ARG A 193 -1.99 -15.39 11.67
CA ARG A 193 -2.36 -16.81 11.56
C ARG A 193 -3.75 -17.12 12.11
N PRO A 194 -4.20 -16.55 13.25
CA PRO A 194 -5.55 -16.79 13.77
C PRO A 194 -6.68 -16.36 12.83
N TYR A 195 -6.40 -15.44 11.90
CA TYR A 195 -7.38 -14.96 10.91
C TYR A 195 -7.29 -15.72 9.58
N HIS A 196 -6.45 -16.76 9.50
CA HIS A 196 -6.21 -17.54 8.30
C HIS A 196 -5.81 -16.73 7.06
N SER A 197 -5.27 -15.52 7.24
CA SER A 197 -4.83 -14.62 6.18
C SER A 197 -3.36 -14.23 6.31
N GLY A 198 -2.70 -13.97 5.19
CA GLY A 198 -1.51 -13.13 5.16
C GLY A 198 -1.93 -11.66 5.32
N PRO A 199 -1.09 -10.80 5.95
CA PRO A 199 -1.27 -9.36 5.88
C PRO A 199 -0.88 -8.87 4.48
N ASP A 200 -1.67 -7.94 3.95
CA ASP A 200 -1.42 -7.32 2.64
C ASP A 200 -1.12 -5.82 2.85
N GLY A 201 -1.75 -4.92 2.10
CA GLY A 201 -1.57 -3.48 2.30
C GLY A 201 -2.06 -2.98 3.67
N ALA A 202 -1.33 -2.01 4.23
CA ALA A 202 -1.59 -1.48 5.56
C ALA A 202 -1.36 0.04 5.68
N THR A 203 -2.05 0.66 6.64
CA THR A 203 -1.85 2.05 7.04
C THR A 203 -1.94 2.21 8.56
N VAL A 204 -1.69 3.42 9.08
CA VAL A 204 -1.87 3.75 10.50
C VAL A 204 -2.91 4.85 10.66
N ASP A 205 -3.64 4.81 11.78
CA ASP A 205 -4.51 5.92 12.19
C ASP A 205 -3.79 6.93 13.11
N SER A 206 -4.49 8.01 13.44
CA SER A 206 -4.02 9.07 14.34
C SER A 206 -3.77 8.62 15.79
N GLU A 207 -4.31 7.46 16.18
CA GLU A 207 -4.05 6.84 17.50
C GLU A 207 -2.85 5.87 17.45
N GLY A 208 -2.21 5.73 16.29
CA GLY A 208 -1.07 4.84 16.07
C GLY A 208 -1.46 3.37 15.89
N CYS A 209 -2.74 3.06 15.68
CA CYS A 209 -3.17 1.69 15.39
C CYS A 209 -2.92 1.35 13.91
N ILE A 210 -2.47 0.13 13.63
CA ILE A 210 -2.33 -0.39 12.27
C ILE A 210 -3.66 -0.88 11.76
N TRP A 211 -4.04 -0.45 10.57
CA TRP A 211 -5.12 -1.01 9.77
C TRP A 211 -4.53 -1.83 8.64
N VAL A 212 -4.86 -3.12 8.57
CA VAL A 212 -4.31 -4.05 7.57
C VAL A 212 -5.40 -4.87 6.90
N SER A 213 -5.29 -5.00 5.58
CA SER A 213 -6.12 -5.91 4.80
C SER A 213 -5.76 -7.37 5.09
N LEU A 214 -6.76 -8.15 5.48
CA LEU A 214 -6.69 -9.59 5.66
C LEU A 214 -7.41 -10.25 4.47
N VAL A 215 -6.71 -10.28 3.33
CA VAL A 215 -7.20 -10.66 1.99
C VAL A 215 -8.02 -11.95 2.02
N GLN A 216 -7.44 -13.03 2.56
CA GLN A 216 -8.11 -14.34 2.55
C GLN A 216 -9.24 -14.45 3.58
N ALA A 217 -9.29 -13.53 4.55
CA ALA A 217 -10.37 -13.44 5.51
C ALA A 217 -11.55 -12.61 5.00
N GLY A 218 -11.34 -11.74 4.00
CA GLY A 218 -12.37 -10.77 3.58
C GLY A 218 -12.60 -9.68 4.63
N LYS A 219 -11.55 -9.26 5.35
CA LYS A 219 -11.66 -8.35 6.50
C LYS A 219 -10.53 -7.34 6.55
N ILE A 220 -10.73 -6.29 7.33
CA ILE A 220 -9.69 -5.34 7.73
C ILE A 220 -9.50 -5.47 9.24
N GLY A 221 -8.26 -5.70 9.68
CA GLY A 221 -7.90 -5.74 11.10
C GLY A 221 -7.33 -4.40 11.55
N ARG A 222 -7.80 -3.89 12.70
CA ARG A 222 -7.21 -2.77 13.44
C ARG A 222 -6.47 -3.30 14.66
N PHE A 223 -5.17 -3.02 14.77
CA PHE A 223 -4.31 -3.46 15.85
C PHE A 223 -3.70 -2.28 16.60
N THR A 224 -3.69 -2.32 17.93
CA THR A 224 -3.15 -1.24 18.78
C THR A 224 -1.63 -1.07 18.61
N PRO A 225 -1.02 0.01 19.12
CA PRO A 225 0.45 0.17 19.12
C PRO A 225 1.22 -0.97 19.82
N GLU A 226 0.56 -1.77 20.66
CA GLU A 226 1.09 -2.97 21.29
C GLU A 226 0.85 -4.25 20.49
N GLY A 227 0.17 -4.17 19.34
CA GLY A 227 -0.10 -5.30 18.45
C GLY A 227 -1.34 -6.11 18.78
N LYS A 228 -2.20 -5.61 19.68
CA LYS A 228 -3.44 -6.30 20.08
C LYS A 228 -4.56 -5.98 19.11
N LEU A 229 -5.39 -6.98 18.78
CA LEU A 229 -6.59 -6.72 17.99
C LEU A 229 -7.52 -5.79 18.77
N ASP A 230 -7.82 -4.63 18.20
CA ASP A 230 -8.86 -3.71 18.68
C ASP A 230 -10.19 -3.98 17.96
N ARG A 231 -10.13 -4.09 16.63
CA ARG A 231 -11.32 -4.27 15.80
C ARG A 231 -11.06 -5.14 14.59
N LEU A 232 -12.08 -5.90 14.21
CA LEU A 232 -12.12 -6.62 12.96
C LEU A 232 -13.35 -6.14 12.18
N VAL A 233 -13.11 -5.50 11.03
CA VAL A 233 -14.15 -4.91 10.17
C VAL A 233 -14.37 -5.85 8.98
N GLU A 234 -15.63 -6.21 8.72
CA GLU A 234 -15.99 -6.98 7.53
C GLU A 234 -15.81 -6.12 6.28
N ALA A 235 -15.12 -6.64 5.26
CA ALA A 235 -15.08 -5.99 3.96
C ALA A 235 -16.40 -6.24 3.21
N PRO A 236 -16.87 -5.29 2.38
CA PRO A 236 -18.07 -5.47 1.55
C PRO A 236 -17.90 -6.51 0.43
N VAL A 237 -16.69 -7.03 0.21
CA VAL A 237 -16.34 -8.00 -0.84
C VAL A 237 -15.29 -9.00 -0.33
N ASP A 238 -15.09 -10.09 -1.06
CA ASP A 238 -13.93 -10.95 -0.86
C ASP A 238 -12.66 -10.32 -1.48
N MET A 239 -11.49 -10.57 -0.89
CA MET A 239 -10.19 -10.06 -1.34
C MET A 239 -9.99 -8.54 -1.24
N PRO A 240 -10.15 -7.92 -0.05
CA PRO A 240 -9.57 -6.59 0.19
C PRO A 240 -8.05 -6.65 0.10
N SER A 241 -7.41 -5.73 -0.60
CA SER A 241 -5.94 -5.76 -0.84
C SER A 241 -5.19 -4.71 -0.03
N CYS A 242 -5.61 -3.45 -0.06
CA CYS A 242 -4.92 -2.37 0.62
C CYS A 242 -5.91 -1.30 1.11
N VAL A 243 -5.47 -0.52 2.09
CA VAL A 243 -6.27 0.52 2.74
C VAL A 243 -5.47 1.79 2.96
N THR A 244 -6.14 2.94 2.84
CA THR A 244 -5.58 4.26 3.19
C THR A 244 -6.64 5.17 3.76
N PHE A 245 -6.27 6.05 4.67
CA PHE A 245 -7.19 7.08 5.14
C PHE A 245 -7.17 8.28 4.20
N GLY A 246 -8.31 8.96 4.09
CA GLY A 246 -8.45 10.17 3.30
C GLY A 246 -9.79 10.86 3.50
N GLY A 247 -10.16 11.66 2.52
CA GLY A 247 -11.30 12.57 2.61
C GLY A 247 -10.95 13.88 3.30
N PRO A 248 -11.86 14.88 3.28
CA PRO A 248 -11.58 16.24 3.78
C PRO A 248 -11.16 16.31 5.26
N ASP A 249 -11.56 15.33 6.08
CA ASP A 249 -11.27 15.26 7.51
C ASP A 249 -10.46 14.00 7.90
N MET A 250 -9.90 13.29 6.92
CA MET A 250 -9.16 12.04 7.10
C MET A 250 -9.98 10.91 7.78
N SER A 251 -11.31 10.98 7.78
CA SER A 251 -12.18 9.99 8.46
C SER A 251 -12.61 8.81 7.59
N ILE A 252 -12.34 8.87 6.29
CA ILE A 252 -12.72 7.84 5.32
C ILE A 252 -11.56 6.86 5.16
N LEU A 253 -11.83 5.55 5.32
CA LEU A 253 -10.87 4.51 4.96
C LEU A 253 -11.20 4.00 3.56
N PHE A 254 -10.40 4.39 2.57
CA PHE A 254 -10.49 3.85 1.22
C PHE A 254 -9.86 2.47 1.18
N MET A 255 -10.49 1.55 0.45
CA MET A 255 -10.09 0.15 0.36
C MET A 255 -10.09 -0.31 -1.10
N THR A 256 -8.93 -0.69 -1.60
CA THR A 256 -8.79 -1.37 -2.89
C THR A 256 -9.06 -2.87 -2.72
N THR A 257 -9.45 -3.52 -3.81
CA THR A 257 -9.79 -4.95 -3.80
C THR A 257 -9.31 -5.63 -5.09
N ILE A 258 -9.30 -6.95 -5.10
CA ILE A 258 -8.74 -7.75 -6.19
C ILE A 258 -9.86 -8.40 -7.00
N LYS A 259 -9.89 -8.22 -8.33
CA LYS A 259 -10.73 -9.06 -9.19
C LYS A 259 -10.02 -10.37 -9.52
N ASP A 260 -8.81 -10.27 -10.08
CA ASP A 260 -7.92 -11.38 -10.39
C ASP A 260 -6.49 -10.83 -10.49
N SER A 261 -5.66 -11.26 -9.54
CA SER A 261 -4.25 -10.87 -9.43
C SER A 261 -3.36 -11.33 -10.59
N GLY A 262 -3.88 -12.13 -11.54
CA GLY A 262 -3.11 -12.72 -12.64
C GLY A 262 -2.11 -13.81 -12.21
N SER A 263 -1.95 -14.02 -10.91
CA SER A 263 -1.04 -15.01 -10.31
C SER A 263 -1.70 -16.39 -10.09
N GLY A 264 -3.02 -16.47 -10.28
CA GLY A 264 -3.82 -17.65 -9.90
C GLY A 264 -4.03 -17.83 -8.39
N ARG A 265 -3.50 -16.93 -7.54
CA ARG A 265 -3.55 -17.05 -6.07
C ARG A 265 -4.68 -16.27 -5.42
N ALA A 266 -4.98 -15.09 -5.96
CA ALA A 266 -6.06 -14.22 -5.50
C ALA A 266 -6.99 -13.92 -6.68
N ILE A 267 -8.17 -14.56 -6.65
CA ILE A 267 -9.24 -14.38 -7.62
C ILE A 267 -10.54 -14.23 -6.82
N SER A 268 -11.17 -13.07 -6.94
CA SER A 268 -12.44 -12.79 -6.28
C SER A 268 -13.59 -13.54 -6.99
N ARG A 269 -14.48 -14.10 -6.17
CA ARG A 269 -15.74 -14.69 -6.63
C ARG A 269 -16.92 -13.76 -6.39
N HIS A 270 -16.73 -12.66 -5.65
CA HIS A 270 -17.76 -11.68 -5.42
C HIS A 270 -18.05 -10.85 -6.69
N PRO A 271 -19.32 -10.52 -6.98
CA PRO A 271 -19.68 -9.72 -8.15
C PRO A 271 -19.07 -8.31 -8.15
N TYR A 272 -18.70 -7.80 -6.97
CA TYR A 272 -18.03 -6.50 -6.81
C TYR A 272 -16.54 -6.59 -6.47
N GLY A 273 -15.90 -7.75 -6.62
CA GLY A 273 -14.44 -7.84 -6.52
C GLY A 273 -13.74 -6.95 -7.55
N GLY A 274 -12.62 -6.34 -7.15
CA GLY A 274 -11.86 -5.37 -7.93
C GLY A 274 -12.35 -3.93 -7.80
N TYR A 275 -13.54 -3.68 -7.26
CA TYR A 275 -13.98 -2.29 -7.06
C TYR A 275 -13.29 -1.63 -5.86
N LEU A 276 -13.18 -0.31 -5.93
CA LEU A 276 -12.72 0.56 -4.85
C LEU A 276 -13.90 0.94 -3.95
N PHE A 277 -13.68 0.92 -2.64
CA PHE A 277 -14.69 1.25 -1.64
C PHE A 277 -14.21 2.37 -0.70
N ALA A 278 -15.15 3.21 -0.26
CA ALA A 278 -15.00 4.12 0.87
C ALA A 278 -15.73 3.54 2.08
N LEU A 279 -15.03 3.41 3.20
CA LEU A 279 -15.57 2.96 4.48
C LEU A 279 -15.65 4.16 5.44
N GLU A 280 -16.83 4.41 5.97
CA GLU A 280 -17.12 5.56 6.83
C GLU A 280 -17.69 5.12 8.18
N GLY A 281 -17.67 6.03 9.15
CA GLY A 281 -18.19 5.78 10.49
C GLY A 281 -17.24 4.97 11.37
N LEU A 282 -15.95 4.90 11.06
CA LEU A 282 -14.98 4.12 11.85
C LEU A 282 -14.70 4.74 13.24
N GLY A 283 -14.99 6.03 13.41
CA GLY A 283 -14.81 6.75 14.67
C GLY A 283 -13.36 7.13 14.98
N VAL A 284 -12.47 7.04 13.98
CA VAL A 284 -11.07 7.45 14.04
C VAL A 284 -10.72 8.18 12.74
N THR A 285 -9.66 8.98 12.76
CA THR A 285 -9.10 9.60 11.55
C THR A 285 -7.71 9.06 11.27
N GLY A 286 -7.31 9.10 10.01
CA GLY A 286 -5.93 8.91 9.60
C GLY A 286 -5.06 10.13 9.86
N ILE A 287 -3.90 10.11 9.19
CA ILE A 287 -2.92 11.18 9.17
C ILE A 287 -2.48 11.40 7.71
N PRO A 288 -2.13 12.63 7.31
CA PRO A 288 -1.58 12.88 5.97
C PRO A 288 -0.32 12.04 5.72
N GLU A 289 -0.20 11.51 4.51
CA GLU A 289 0.99 10.77 4.11
C GLU A 289 2.16 11.71 3.81
N PRO A 290 3.41 11.31 4.13
CA PRO A 290 4.59 12.07 3.73
C PRO A 290 4.74 12.15 2.21
N LEU A 291 5.45 13.18 1.77
CA LEU A 291 5.76 13.42 0.36
C LEU A 291 7.19 12.97 0.07
N TYR A 292 7.40 12.26 -1.05
CA TYR A 292 8.73 11.92 -1.54
C TYR A 292 9.46 13.16 -2.08
N GLY A 293 10.77 13.20 -1.84
CA GLY A 293 11.65 14.30 -2.24
C GLY A 293 11.98 15.25 -1.11
#